data_AF-A0A1V4PJZ1-F1
#
_entry.id   AF-A0A1V4PJZ1-F1
#
_cell.length_a   1.000
_cell.length_b   1.000
_cell.length_c   1.000
_cell.angle_alpha   90.00
_cell.angle_beta   90.00
_cell.angle_gamma   90.00
#
_symmetry.space_group_name_H-M   'P 1'
#
loop_
_entity.id
_entity.type
_entity.pdbx_description
1 polymer ?
#
loop_
_entity_poly.entity_id
_entity_poly.type
_entity_poly.pdbx_seq_one_letter_code
_entity_poly.pdbx_strand_id
1 'polypeptide(L)'
;MTEPPWQGSALLRPGVLAFTGTIGVTDPHAHHAVQIMTAPTAMTIVDGNGAHHRGTTVIVPADAAHRIDTGAARGALVFLDPDSTAGRAAHYRSVHHGWTSGSVLSHTREPTLGAVVADLISQLTPVLAGPVPQRHPAVLATLDLLTTATGPGAVRGTEVAAQVGISASRLTHLFTEQVGIPLRRYVLWRRLHIAITRVQAGDDLTDAAHAAGFADSAHLSRTCRDTFGLPPSLLSRHIRWDIDTRV
;
A
#
# COMPACT_ATOMS: atom_id res chain seq x y z
N MET A 1 3.43 19.54 -24.19
CA MET A 1 2.50 19.70 -23.06
C MET A 1 3.17 19.13 -21.83
N THR A 2 3.44 19.95 -20.82
CA THR A 2 3.96 19.48 -19.53
C THR A 2 2.89 18.63 -18.85
N GLU A 3 3.24 17.40 -18.50
CA GLU A 3 2.34 16.44 -17.86
C GLU A 3 1.91 16.95 -16.48
N PRO A 4 0.65 16.70 -16.07
CA PRO A 4 0.12 17.32 -14.88
C PRO A 4 0.77 16.67 -13.64
N PRO A 5 1.38 17.47 -12.74
CA PRO A 5 2.02 16.94 -11.54
C PRO A 5 0.98 16.34 -10.58
N TRP A 6 1.39 15.35 -9.81
CA TRP A 6 0.62 14.79 -8.70
C TRP A 6 0.20 15.89 -7.71
N GLN A 7 -1.11 16.08 -7.52
CA GLN A 7 -1.71 17.09 -6.62
C GLN A 7 -3.00 16.53 -6.01
N GLY A 8 -3.21 16.64 -4.69
CA GLY A 8 -4.38 16.03 -4.06
C GLY A 8 -4.45 16.02 -2.53
N SER A 9 -5.32 15.16 -2.00
CA SER A 9 -5.54 14.87 -0.57
C SER A 9 -5.19 13.41 -0.28
N ALA A 10 -4.77 13.10 0.96
CA ALA A 10 -4.44 11.73 1.35
C ALA A 10 -5.07 11.36 2.69
N LEU A 11 -5.21 10.06 2.92
CA LEU A 11 -5.78 9.44 4.11
C LEU A 11 -4.87 8.26 4.48
N LEU A 12 -4.51 8.14 5.76
CA LEU A 12 -3.91 6.93 6.30
C LEU A 12 -4.79 6.40 7.41
N ARG A 13 -5.12 5.11 7.36
CA ARG A 13 -5.80 4.35 8.40
C ARG A 13 -5.02 3.04 8.60
N PRO A 14 -5.17 2.34 9.74
CA PRO A 14 -4.57 1.02 9.91
C PRO A 14 -4.91 0.10 8.72
N GLY A 15 -3.88 -0.33 7.98
CA GLY A 15 -4.01 -1.20 6.81
C GLY A 15 -4.48 -0.53 5.51
N VAL A 16 -4.62 0.80 5.48
CA VAL A 16 -5.05 1.56 4.29
C VAL A 16 -4.28 2.87 4.13
N LEU A 17 -3.65 3.07 2.97
CA LEU A 17 -3.20 4.37 2.52
C LEU A 17 -4.02 4.76 1.29
N ALA A 18 -4.59 5.96 1.27
CA ALA A 18 -5.35 6.45 0.13
C ALA A 18 -4.93 7.86 -0.27
N PHE A 19 -5.11 8.17 -1.55
CA PHE A 19 -4.86 9.46 -2.17
C PHE A 19 -6.02 9.79 -3.12
N THR A 20 -6.40 11.05 -3.24
CA THR A 20 -7.34 11.54 -4.26
C THR A 20 -6.81 12.81 -4.88
N GLY A 21 -6.93 12.95 -6.20
CA GLY A 21 -6.40 14.08 -6.94
C GLY A 21 -5.99 13.70 -8.36
N THR A 22 -4.98 14.40 -8.88
CA THR A 22 -4.39 14.08 -10.18
C THR A 22 -3.49 12.84 -10.06
N ILE A 23 -3.76 11.83 -10.88
CA ILE A 23 -2.96 10.60 -10.98
C ILE A 23 -2.04 10.76 -12.18
N GLY A 24 -0.73 10.82 -11.94
CA GLY A 24 0.29 10.93 -12.99
C GLY A 24 0.82 9.57 -13.45
N VAL A 25 1.73 9.59 -14.42
CA VAL A 25 2.50 8.41 -14.81
C VAL A 25 3.52 8.03 -13.74
N THR A 26 3.96 6.78 -13.77
CA THR A 26 5.00 6.27 -12.86
C THR A 26 6.05 5.44 -13.61
N ASP A 27 7.24 5.35 -13.03
CA ASP A 27 8.23 4.36 -13.47
C ASP A 27 7.77 2.94 -13.07
N PRO A 28 8.27 1.88 -13.74
CA PRO A 28 8.04 0.50 -13.33
C PRO A 28 8.44 0.27 -11.87
N HIS A 29 7.49 -0.23 -11.07
CA HIS A 29 7.70 -0.51 -9.66
C HIS A 29 6.82 -1.67 -9.19
N ALA A 30 7.06 -2.15 -7.98
CA ALA A 30 6.29 -3.21 -7.34
C ALA A 30 6.30 -3.00 -5.83
N HIS A 31 5.14 -3.12 -5.19
CA HIS A 31 4.97 -2.96 -3.75
C HIS A 31 4.01 -4.01 -3.21
N HIS A 32 4.04 -4.21 -1.89
CA HIS A 32 3.28 -5.29 -1.25
C HIS A 32 1.79 -4.97 -1.09
N ALA A 33 1.38 -3.71 -1.22
CA ALA A 33 -0.02 -3.35 -1.11
C ALA A 33 -0.81 -3.80 -2.34
N VAL A 34 -2.08 -4.14 -2.14
CA VAL A 34 -3.03 -4.20 -3.24
C VAL A 34 -3.39 -2.77 -3.59
N GLN A 35 -3.04 -2.32 -4.79
CA GLN A 35 -3.33 -0.97 -5.24
C GLN A 35 -4.58 -0.95 -6.10
N ILE A 36 -5.56 -0.18 -5.66
CA ILE A 36 -6.82 0.06 -6.35
C ILE A 36 -6.78 1.49 -6.86
N MET A 37 -7.01 1.67 -8.14
CA MET A 37 -7.05 2.97 -8.79
C MET A 37 -8.42 3.14 -9.39
N THR A 38 -9.02 4.32 -9.19
CA THR A 38 -10.35 4.63 -9.70
C THR A 38 -10.42 6.06 -10.19
N ALA A 39 -10.97 6.28 -11.37
CA ALA A 39 -11.09 7.60 -11.98
C ALA A 39 -12.31 7.68 -12.90
N PRO A 40 -12.89 8.88 -13.13
CA PRO A 40 -13.96 9.07 -14.10
C PRO A 40 -13.52 8.81 -15.55
N THR A 41 -12.22 8.96 -15.83
CA THR A 41 -11.61 8.69 -17.13
C THR A 41 -10.78 7.43 -17.07
N ALA A 42 -10.76 6.66 -18.17
CA ALA A 42 -9.97 5.45 -18.25
C ALA A 42 -8.47 5.75 -18.08
N MET A 43 -7.83 4.99 -17.20
CA MET A 43 -6.37 4.96 -17.01
C MET A 43 -5.81 3.73 -17.72
N THR A 44 -4.50 3.73 -17.98
CA THR A 44 -3.77 2.58 -18.54
C THR A 44 -2.64 2.21 -17.62
N ILE A 45 -2.66 0.98 -17.12
CA ILE A 45 -1.65 0.41 -16.25
C ILE A 45 -0.97 -0.71 -17.04
N VAL A 46 0.36 -0.73 -17.05
CA VAL A 46 1.12 -1.75 -17.76
C VAL A 46 1.79 -2.65 -16.73
N ASP A 47 1.56 -3.95 -16.82
CA ASP A 47 2.16 -4.93 -15.90
C ASP A 47 3.61 -5.28 -16.27
N GLY A 48 4.26 -6.09 -15.43
CA GLY A 48 5.64 -6.54 -15.62
C GLY A 48 5.88 -7.39 -16.88
N ASN A 49 4.82 -7.93 -17.49
CA ASN A 49 4.89 -8.68 -18.75
C ASN A 49 4.62 -7.77 -19.96
N GLY A 50 4.34 -6.49 -19.74
CA GLY A 50 4.00 -5.52 -20.78
C GLY A 50 2.53 -5.55 -21.21
N ALA A 51 1.64 -6.28 -20.51
CA ALA A 51 0.22 -6.26 -20.84
C ALA A 51 -0.44 -4.95 -20.36
N HIS A 52 -1.34 -4.40 -21.18
CA HIS A 52 -2.02 -3.14 -20.91
C HIS A 52 -3.40 -3.39 -20.29
N HIS A 53 -3.59 -2.90 -19.08
CA HIS A 53 -4.83 -2.96 -18.31
C HIS A 53 -5.49 -1.58 -18.34
N ARG A 54 -6.52 -1.41 -19.18
CA ARG A 54 -7.21 -0.12 -19.38
C ARG A 54 -8.61 -0.13 -18.77
N GLY A 55 -8.90 0.81 -17.89
CA GLY A 55 -10.21 0.91 -17.24
C GLY A 55 -10.37 2.14 -16.35
N THR A 56 -11.60 2.42 -15.93
CA THR A 56 -11.91 3.43 -14.91
C THR A 56 -11.66 2.93 -13.49
N THR A 57 -11.59 1.61 -13.29
CA THR A 57 -11.12 0.98 -12.06
C THR A 57 -10.10 -0.10 -12.41
N VAL A 58 -8.92 -0.04 -11.79
CA VAL A 58 -7.85 -1.02 -11.96
C VAL A 58 -7.33 -1.46 -10.59
N ILE A 59 -7.28 -2.77 -10.36
CA ILE A 59 -6.77 -3.41 -9.15
C ILE A 59 -5.47 -4.11 -9.50
N VAL A 60 -4.36 -3.55 -9.05
CA VAL A 60 -3.03 -4.18 -9.12
C VAL A 60 -2.88 -5.09 -7.90
N PRO A 61 -2.65 -6.40 -8.09
CA PRO A 61 -2.46 -7.30 -6.98
C PRO A 61 -1.14 -7.00 -6.28
N ALA A 62 -1.08 -7.32 -4.98
CA ALA A 62 0.14 -7.26 -4.20
C ALA A 62 1.34 -7.87 -4.96
N ASP A 63 2.46 -7.14 -4.93
CA ASP A 63 3.76 -7.50 -5.50
C ASP A 63 3.85 -7.58 -7.02
N ALA A 64 2.76 -7.32 -7.74
CA ALA A 64 2.81 -7.23 -9.19
C ALA A 64 3.61 -6.00 -9.63
N ALA A 65 4.62 -6.24 -10.47
CA ALA A 65 5.31 -5.18 -11.18
C ALA A 65 4.34 -4.47 -12.12
N HIS A 66 4.33 -3.15 -12.05
CA HIS A 66 3.46 -2.32 -12.87
C HIS A 66 3.99 -0.89 -13.03
N ARG A 67 3.43 -0.17 -13.99
CA ARG A 67 3.54 1.29 -14.10
C ARG A 67 2.22 1.90 -14.53
N ILE A 68 2.01 3.17 -14.21
CA ILE A 68 0.92 3.98 -14.75
C ILE A 68 1.43 4.63 -16.03
N ASP A 69 0.89 4.19 -17.18
CA ASP A 69 1.28 4.67 -18.52
C ASP A 69 0.35 5.79 -18.99
N THR A 70 -0.91 5.75 -18.55
CA THR A 70 -1.86 6.85 -18.73
C THR A 70 -2.63 7.08 -17.43
N GLY A 71 -2.44 8.26 -16.83
CA GLY A 71 -3.10 8.66 -15.60
C GLY A 71 -4.49 9.28 -15.80
N ALA A 72 -4.95 10.05 -14.81
CA ALA A 72 -6.23 10.75 -14.86
C ALA A 72 -6.14 12.12 -14.17
N ALA A 73 -6.84 13.11 -14.72
CA ALA A 73 -6.90 14.46 -14.13
C ALA A 73 -7.56 14.47 -12.75
N ARG A 74 -8.40 13.48 -12.46
CA ARG A 74 -9.04 13.27 -11.17
C ARG A 74 -9.26 11.79 -10.94
N GLY A 75 -8.87 11.29 -9.78
CA GLY A 75 -9.14 9.93 -9.36
C GLY A 75 -8.72 9.70 -7.91
N ALA A 76 -8.88 8.47 -7.45
CA ALA A 76 -8.36 8.00 -6.17
C ALA A 76 -7.47 6.77 -6.34
N LEU A 77 -6.48 6.67 -5.47
CA LEU A 77 -5.59 5.53 -5.31
C LEU A 77 -5.75 5.03 -3.89
N VAL A 78 -5.94 3.73 -3.72
CA VAL A 78 -6.07 3.09 -2.43
C VAL A 78 -5.14 1.90 -2.38
N PHE A 79 -4.20 1.93 -1.44
CA PHE A 79 -3.30 0.85 -1.09
C PHE A 79 -3.88 0.13 0.12
N LEU A 80 -4.29 -1.12 -0.08
CA LEU A 80 -4.76 -1.99 0.98
C LEU A 80 -3.65 -2.94 1.40
N ASP A 81 -3.52 -3.14 2.71
CA ASP A 81 -2.70 -4.23 3.25
C ASP A 81 -3.27 -5.57 2.74
N PRO A 82 -2.49 -6.40 2.04
CA PRO A 82 -2.98 -7.68 1.51
C PRO A 82 -3.40 -8.66 2.61
N ASP A 83 -2.95 -8.48 3.85
CA ASP A 83 -3.39 -9.28 5.00
C ASP A 83 -4.70 -8.76 5.63
N SER A 84 -5.23 -7.60 5.19
CA SER A 84 -6.58 -7.17 5.55
C SER A 84 -7.64 -7.99 4.80
N THR A 85 -8.86 -8.09 5.34
CA THR A 85 -9.96 -8.79 4.67
C THR A 85 -10.25 -8.20 3.28
N ALA A 86 -10.30 -6.87 3.17
CA ALA A 86 -10.52 -6.18 1.89
C ALA A 86 -9.33 -6.35 0.93
N GLY A 87 -8.09 -6.30 1.45
CA GLY A 87 -6.88 -6.55 0.66
C GLY A 87 -6.84 -7.96 0.09
N ARG A 88 -7.09 -9.00 0.91
CA ARG A 88 -7.17 -10.40 0.43
C ARG A 88 -8.22 -10.55 -0.67
N ALA A 89 -9.41 -9.99 -0.48
CA ALA A 89 -10.48 -10.07 -1.47
C ALA A 89 -10.11 -9.37 -2.79
N ALA A 90 -9.52 -8.18 -2.71
CA ALA A 90 -9.06 -7.42 -3.88
C ALA A 90 -7.91 -8.14 -4.61
N HIS A 91 -6.93 -8.67 -3.88
CA HIS A 91 -5.83 -9.46 -4.43
C HIS A 91 -6.37 -10.68 -5.17
N TYR A 92 -7.21 -11.48 -4.50
CA TYR A 92 -7.82 -12.68 -5.08
C TYR A 92 -8.59 -12.36 -6.37
N ARG A 93 -9.46 -11.32 -6.34
CA ARG A 93 -10.22 -10.91 -7.52
C ARG A 93 -9.30 -10.52 -8.68
N SER A 94 -8.27 -9.72 -8.42
CA SER A 94 -7.35 -9.27 -9.47
C SER A 94 -6.57 -10.43 -10.10
N VAL A 95 -6.07 -11.36 -9.29
CA VAL A 95 -5.32 -12.53 -9.77
C VAL A 95 -6.19 -13.49 -10.57
N HIS A 96 -7.45 -13.70 -10.16
CA HIS A 96 -8.33 -14.70 -10.79
C HIS A 96 -9.24 -14.15 -11.89
N HIS A 97 -9.53 -12.86 -11.90
CA HIS A 97 -10.47 -12.23 -12.84
C HIS A 97 -9.84 -11.10 -13.67
N GLY A 98 -8.53 -10.86 -13.52
CA GLY A 98 -7.82 -9.78 -14.19
C GLY A 98 -7.88 -8.45 -13.43
N TRP A 99 -7.02 -7.51 -13.82
CA TRP A 99 -6.82 -6.27 -13.06
C TRP A 99 -7.95 -5.26 -13.26
N THR A 100 -8.70 -5.35 -14.36
CA THR A 100 -9.81 -4.45 -14.65
C THR A 100 -11.10 -4.99 -14.04
N SER A 101 -11.61 -4.32 -13.01
CA SER A 101 -12.93 -4.62 -12.44
C SER A 101 -13.97 -3.65 -13.03
N GLY A 102 -15.20 -4.13 -13.23
CA GLY A 102 -16.35 -3.25 -13.47
C GLY A 102 -16.52 -2.23 -12.35
N SER A 103 -17.07 -1.05 -12.67
CA SER A 103 -17.12 0.15 -11.82
C SER A 103 -17.47 -0.16 -10.35
N VAL A 104 -16.46 -0.17 -9.48
CA VAL A 104 -16.58 -0.45 -8.03
C VAL A 104 -16.94 0.82 -7.25
N LEU A 105 -17.18 1.96 -7.91
CA LEU A 105 -17.58 3.18 -7.21
C LEU A 105 -18.76 3.84 -7.92
N SER A 106 -19.82 4.05 -7.15
CA SER A 106 -20.92 4.92 -7.57
C SER A 106 -20.41 6.36 -7.49
N HIS A 107 -20.16 6.97 -8.64
CA HIS A 107 -19.62 8.33 -8.74
C HIS A 107 -20.72 9.35 -8.41
N THR A 108 -21.05 9.52 -7.13
CA THR A 108 -21.82 10.68 -6.66
C THR A 108 -20.89 11.86 -6.38
N ARG A 109 -21.44 13.08 -6.44
CA ARG A 109 -20.70 14.35 -6.30
C ARG A 109 -19.90 14.41 -4.99
N GLU A 110 -18.58 14.31 -5.14
CA GLU A 110 -17.52 14.55 -4.15
C GLU A 110 -17.70 13.93 -2.74
N PRO A 111 -17.74 12.59 -2.61
CA PRO A 111 -17.49 11.95 -1.32
C PRO A 111 -16.08 12.29 -0.83
N THR A 112 -15.92 12.44 0.49
CA THR A 112 -14.63 12.56 1.17
C THR A 112 -13.75 11.34 0.85
N LEU A 113 -12.42 11.44 1.00
CA LEU A 113 -11.52 10.32 0.72
C LEU A 113 -11.82 9.14 1.66
N GLY A 114 -12.22 9.43 2.90
CA GLY A 114 -12.72 8.43 3.85
C GLY A 114 -13.95 7.66 3.34
N ALA A 115 -14.89 8.34 2.67
CA ALA A 115 -16.09 7.70 2.12
C ALA A 115 -15.76 6.82 0.90
N VAL A 116 -14.84 7.26 0.03
CA VAL A 116 -14.34 6.42 -1.09
C VAL A 116 -13.70 5.13 -0.57
N VAL A 117 -12.86 5.23 0.45
CA VAL A 117 -12.22 4.07 1.09
C VAL A 117 -13.27 3.15 1.73
N ALA A 118 -14.25 3.70 2.44
CA ALA A 118 -15.31 2.92 3.08
C ALA A 118 -16.16 2.16 2.05
N ASP A 119 -16.53 2.80 0.93
CA ASP A 119 -17.29 2.17 -0.14
C ASP A 119 -16.50 1.04 -0.82
N LEU A 120 -15.21 1.27 -1.15
CA LEU A 120 -14.33 0.23 -1.69
C LEU A 120 -14.23 -0.98 -0.75
N ILE A 121 -13.98 -0.75 0.55
CA ILE A 121 -13.91 -1.83 1.54
C ILE A 121 -15.24 -2.59 1.60
N SER A 122 -16.37 -1.86 1.64
CA SER A 122 -17.72 -2.45 1.67
C SER A 122 -18.02 -3.33 0.45
N GLN A 123 -17.53 -2.98 -0.73
CA GLN A 123 -17.75 -3.76 -1.96
C GLN A 123 -16.79 -4.93 -2.13
N LEU A 124 -15.60 -4.85 -1.53
CA LEU A 124 -14.61 -5.92 -1.56
C LEU A 124 -14.89 -7.01 -0.53
N THR A 125 -15.37 -6.64 0.66
CA THR A 125 -15.64 -7.55 1.79
C THR A 125 -16.64 -8.69 1.51
N PRO A 126 -17.71 -8.54 0.70
CA PRO A 126 -18.72 -9.58 0.50
C PRO A 126 -18.28 -10.77 -0.37
N VAL A 127 -17.06 -10.77 -0.93
CA VAL A 127 -16.61 -11.82 -1.86
C VAL A 127 -15.44 -12.60 -1.32
N LEU A 128 -15.67 -13.91 -1.19
CA LEU A 128 -14.72 -15.01 -1.02
C LEU A 128 -13.39 -14.55 -0.44
N ALA A 129 -13.33 -14.45 0.90
CA ALA A 129 -12.10 -14.77 1.57
C ALA A 129 -11.75 -16.20 1.11
N GLY A 130 -10.82 -16.33 0.16
CA GLY A 130 -10.18 -17.61 -0.11
C GLY A 130 -9.75 -18.24 1.23
N PRO A 131 -9.63 -19.57 1.31
CA PRO A 131 -9.28 -20.23 2.56
C PRO A 131 -8.08 -19.52 3.19
N VAL A 132 -8.20 -19.11 4.46
CA VAL A 132 -7.09 -18.51 5.19
C VAL A 132 -5.96 -19.54 5.14
N PRO A 133 -4.82 -19.26 4.48
CA PRO A 133 -3.77 -20.24 4.37
C PRO A 133 -3.35 -20.68 5.76
N GLN A 134 -3.25 -21.99 6.01
CA GLN A 134 -2.74 -22.48 7.27
C GLN A 134 -1.25 -22.11 7.37
N ARG A 135 -0.97 -21.00 8.04
CA ARG A 135 0.38 -20.47 8.23
C ARG A 135 1.07 -21.16 9.41
N HIS A 136 2.38 -21.33 9.30
CA HIS A 136 3.24 -21.80 10.37
C HIS A 136 3.15 -20.82 11.57
N PRO A 137 3.14 -21.29 12.83
CA PRO A 137 3.02 -20.42 14.00
C PRO A 137 4.06 -19.29 14.04
N ALA A 138 5.32 -19.57 13.66
CA ALA A 138 6.36 -18.54 13.57
C ALA A 138 6.06 -17.44 12.55
N VAL A 139 5.36 -17.75 11.45
CA VAL A 139 4.93 -16.74 10.45
C VAL A 139 3.80 -15.90 11.03
N LEU A 140 2.83 -16.52 11.70
CA LEU A 140 1.75 -15.80 12.40
C LEU A 140 2.29 -14.87 13.48
N ALA A 141 3.19 -15.37 14.34
CA ALA A 141 3.84 -14.57 15.37
C ALA A 141 4.69 -13.43 14.77
N THR A 142 5.37 -13.69 13.65
CA THR A 142 6.11 -12.65 12.93
C THR A 142 5.18 -11.56 12.42
N LEU A 143 4.05 -11.92 11.80
CA LEU A 143 3.07 -10.94 11.35
C LEU A 143 2.53 -10.14 12.53
N ASP A 144 2.15 -10.78 13.62
CA ASP A 144 1.65 -10.10 14.82
C ASP A 144 2.67 -9.10 15.40
N LEU A 145 3.93 -9.52 15.57
CA LEU A 145 5.02 -8.64 16.01
C LEU A 145 5.20 -7.43 15.08
N LEU A 146 5.26 -7.67 13.76
CA LEU A 146 5.45 -6.61 12.78
C LEU A 146 4.25 -5.66 12.67
N THR A 147 3.06 -6.12 13.05
CA THR A 147 1.83 -5.33 12.99
C THR A 147 1.62 -4.49 14.25
N THR A 148 1.99 -5.03 15.41
CA THR A 148 1.82 -4.41 16.74
C THR A 148 2.97 -3.49 17.14
N ALA A 149 4.14 -3.60 16.50
CA ALA A 149 5.29 -2.79 16.85
C ALA A 149 5.08 -1.30 16.48
N THR A 150 5.09 -0.44 17.49
CA THR A 150 4.76 1.00 17.40
C THR A 150 5.91 1.93 17.87
N GLY A 151 7.05 1.36 18.28
CA GLY A 151 8.19 2.09 18.84
C GLY A 151 9.35 2.40 17.86
N PRO A 152 10.29 3.29 18.23
CA PRO A 152 11.48 3.58 17.44
C PRO A 152 12.32 2.32 17.18
N GLY A 153 12.66 2.05 15.92
CA GLY A 153 13.50 0.90 15.56
C GLY A 153 12.80 -0.48 15.66
N ALA A 154 11.48 -0.48 15.86
CA ALA A 154 10.59 -1.63 16.06
C ALA A 154 10.73 -2.81 15.08
N VAL A 155 11.34 -2.61 13.91
CA VAL A 155 11.22 -3.54 12.78
C VAL A 155 12.60 -3.92 12.24
N ARG A 156 13.42 -4.64 13.01
CA ARG A 156 14.67 -5.23 12.54
C ARG A 156 14.50 -6.74 12.33
N GLY A 157 14.67 -7.21 11.09
CA GLY A 157 14.39 -8.60 10.71
C GLY A 157 15.18 -9.67 11.49
N THR A 158 16.38 -9.33 11.99
CA THR A 158 17.17 -10.23 12.84
C THR A 158 16.61 -10.39 14.25
N GLU A 159 15.99 -9.34 14.80
CA GLU A 159 15.35 -9.37 16.13
C GLU A 159 14.05 -10.19 16.08
N VAL A 160 13.32 -10.11 14.97
CA VAL A 160 12.07 -10.87 14.74
C VAL A 160 12.33 -12.37 14.78
N ALA A 161 13.36 -12.86 14.08
CA ALA A 161 13.68 -14.30 14.05
C ALA A 161 14.00 -14.86 15.44
N ALA A 162 14.77 -14.11 16.25
CA ALA A 162 15.08 -14.49 17.61
C ALA A 162 13.82 -14.55 18.50
N GLN A 163 12.90 -13.58 18.35
CA GLN A 163 11.65 -13.52 19.13
C GLN A 163 10.68 -14.67 18.80
N VAL A 164 10.66 -15.16 17.56
CA VAL A 164 9.80 -16.29 17.16
C VAL A 164 10.47 -17.66 17.28
N GLY A 165 11.69 -17.73 17.81
CA GLY A 165 12.36 -18.98 18.18
C GLY A 165 12.87 -19.84 17.01
N ILE A 166 13.10 -19.25 15.83
CA ILE A 166 13.68 -19.97 14.67
C ILE A 166 14.82 -19.19 14.02
N SER A 167 15.68 -19.87 13.26
CA SER A 167 16.78 -19.21 12.57
C SER A 167 16.27 -18.20 11.53
N ALA A 168 17.01 -17.11 11.32
CA ALA A 168 16.64 -16.06 10.36
C ALA A 168 16.49 -16.59 8.91
N SER A 169 17.33 -17.56 8.53
CA SER A 169 17.23 -18.24 7.23
C SER A 169 15.93 -19.02 7.11
N ARG A 170 15.58 -19.83 8.13
CA ARG A 170 14.33 -20.61 8.15
C ARG A 170 13.10 -19.70 8.15
N LEU A 171 13.13 -18.63 8.93
CA LEU A 171 12.03 -17.65 8.96
C LEU A 171 11.87 -16.98 7.59
N THR A 172 12.96 -16.54 6.96
CA THR A 172 12.88 -15.89 5.64
C THR A 172 12.29 -16.84 4.60
N HIS A 173 12.69 -18.11 4.61
CA HIS A 173 12.15 -19.12 3.69
C HIS A 173 10.66 -19.36 3.95
N LEU A 174 10.27 -19.68 5.19
CA LEU A 174 8.87 -19.92 5.56
C LEU A 174 7.98 -18.70 5.29
N PHE A 175 8.47 -17.51 5.60
CA PHE A 175 7.74 -16.26 5.37
C PHE A 175 7.55 -16.04 3.87
N THR A 176 8.59 -16.23 3.05
CA THR A 176 8.47 -16.10 1.59
C THR A 176 7.51 -17.13 1.01
N GLU A 177 7.60 -18.38 1.47
CA GLU A 177 6.73 -19.48 1.03
C GLU A 177 5.25 -19.23 1.36
N GLN A 178 4.96 -18.70 2.56
CA GLN A 178 3.58 -18.62 3.07
C GLN A 178 2.92 -17.24 2.97
N VAL A 179 3.73 -16.18 2.89
CA VAL A 179 3.28 -14.80 2.68
C VAL A 179 3.47 -14.37 1.22
N GLY A 180 4.29 -15.10 0.45
CA GLY A 180 4.54 -14.85 -0.96
C GLY A 180 5.66 -13.83 -1.23
N ILE A 181 6.24 -13.22 -0.19
CA ILE A 181 7.29 -12.22 -0.33
C ILE A 181 8.44 -12.37 0.65
N PRO A 182 9.65 -11.91 0.29
CA PRO A 182 10.76 -11.84 1.23
C PRO A 182 10.40 -11.01 2.47
N LEU A 183 10.67 -11.55 3.66
CA LEU A 183 10.45 -10.88 4.95
C LEU A 183 11.00 -9.45 4.98
N ARG A 184 12.17 -9.22 4.37
CA ARG A 184 12.77 -7.88 4.26
C ARG A 184 11.84 -6.86 3.57
N ARG A 185 11.11 -7.27 2.54
CA ARG A 185 10.18 -6.40 1.81
C ARG A 185 8.98 -6.04 2.68
N TYR A 186 8.45 -7.01 3.41
CA TYR A 186 7.36 -6.77 4.37
C TYR A 186 7.81 -5.81 5.49
N VAL A 187 9.02 -6.02 6.04
CA VAL A 187 9.61 -5.12 7.03
C VAL A 187 9.71 -3.69 6.48
N LEU A 188 10.21 -3.50 5.26
CA LEU A 188 10.29 -2.17 4.64
C LEU A 188 8.92 -1.51 4.50
N TRP A 189 7.89 -2.27 4.09
CA TRP A 189 6.51 -1.80 4.03
C TRP A 189 6.01 -1.30 5.40
N ARG A 190 6.25 -2.06 6.48
CA ARG A 190 5.88 -1.65 7.84
C ARG A 190 6.62 -0.40 8.30
N ARG A 191 7.91 -0.28 7.99
CA ARG A 191 8.70 0.92 8.29
C ARG A 191 8.14 2.15 7.58
N LEU A 192 7.77 2.03 6.32
CA LEU A 192 7.11 3.11 5.58
C LEU A 192 5.82 3.54 6.29
N HIS A 193 4.95 2.59 6.66
CA HIS A 193 3.72 2.92 7.38
C HIS A 193 3.99 3.69 8.69
N ILE A 194 4.98 3.26 9.49
CA ILE A 194 5.38 3.95 10.72
C ILE A 194 5.89 5.37 10.42
N ALA A 195 6.75 5.54 9.41
CA ALA A 195 7.29 6.84 9.04
C ALA A 195 6.18 7.80 8.64
N ILE A 196 5.21 7.34 7.86
CA ILE A 196 4.08 8.17 7.42
C ILE A 196 3.21 8.56 8.63
N THR A 197 2.92 7.64 9.53
CA THR A 197 2.18 7.93 10.77
C THR A 197 2.91 8.97 11.63
N ARG A 198 4.23 8.92 11.71
CA ARG A 198 5.06 9.88 12.45
C ARG A 198 5.05 11.27 11.83
N VAL A 199 5.22 11.35 10.50
CA VAL A 199 5.10 12.63 9.77
C VAL A 199 3.70 13.24 9.96
N GLN A 200 2.65 12.42 9.97
CA GLN A 200 1.29 12.88 10.26
C GLN A 200 1.11 13.40 11.69
N ALA A 201 1.81 12.79 12.65
CA ALA A 201 1.82 13.24 14.04
C ALA A 201 2.59 14.57 14.23
N GLY A 202 3.30 15.05 13.21
CA GLY A 202 4.02 16.32 13.20
C GLY A 202 5.54 16.19 13.21
N ASP A 203 6.08 14.97 13.24
CA ASP A 203 7.52 14.73 13.18
C ASP A 203 8.09 15.21 11.84
N ASP A 204 9.32 15.71 11.85
CA ASP A 204 10.03 15.97 10.60
C ASP A 204 10.49 14.66 9.93
N LEU A 205 10.96 14.74 8.67
CA LEU A 205 11.35 13.55 7.91
C LEU A 205 12.53 12.79 8.52
N THR A 206 13.39 13.46 9.28
CA THR A 206 14.55 12.85 9.92
C THR A 206 14.11 12.06 11.14
N ASP A 207 13.31 12.68 12.01
CA ASP A 207 12.76 12.02 13.20
C ASP A 207 11.84 10.85 12.82
N ALA A 208 10.98 11.05 11.81
CA ALA A 208 10.13 9.98 11.29
C ALA A 208 10.93 8.82 10.69
N ALA A 209 12.04 9.10 9.98
CA ALA A 209 12.93 8.07 9.45
C ALA A 209 13.57 7.26 10.58
N HIS A 210 14.09 7.91 11.62
CA HIS A 210 14.70 7.23 12.77
C HIS A 210 13.68 6.42 13.56
N ALA A 211 12.49 6.98 13.82
CA ALA A 211 11.40 6.27 14.49
C ALA A 211 10.97 5.01 13.70
N ALA A 212 10.90 5.10 12.38
CA ALA A 212 10.62 3.97 11.52
C ALA A 212 11.80 2.98 11.34
N GLY A 213 12.98 3.27 11.88
CA GLY A 213 14.15 2.40 11.75
C GLY A 213 14.85 2.47 10.39
N PHE A 214 14.65 3.55 9.62
CA PHE A 214 15.51 3.90 8.49
C PHE A 214 16.86 4.45 8.99
N ALA A 215 17.86 4.42 8.11
CA ALA A 215 19.19 4.93 8.42
C ALA A 215 19.19 6.48 8.49
N ASP A 216 18.47 7.11 7.57
CA ASP A 216 18.32 8.55 7.44
C ASP A 216 17.08 8.89 6.57
N SER A 217 16.75 10.17 6.47
CA SER A 217 15.63 10.68 5.67
C SER A 217 15.82 10.48 4.15
N ALA A 218 17.06 10.34 3.67
CA ALA A 218 17.34 10.07 2.27
C ALA A 218 17.03 8.60 1.89
N HIS A 219 17.32 7.66 2.79
CA HIS A 219 16.95 6.24 2.67
C HIS A 219 15.44 6.07 2.74
N LEU A 220 14.75 6.75 3.66
CA LEU A 220 13.29 6.83 3.66
C LEU A 220 12.77 7.34 2.31
N SER A 221 13.37 8.42 1.78
CA SER A 221 12.95 9.04 0.53
C SER A 221 13.10 8.14 -0.70
N ARG A 222 14.23 7.43 -0.81
CA ARG A 222 14.45 6.43 -1.86
C ARG A 222 13.44 5.29 -1.74
N THR A 223 13.25 4.76 -0.52
CA THR A 223 12.33 3.64 -0.29
C THR A 223 10.88 4.00 -0.64
N CYS A 224 10.41 5.20 -0.25
CA CYS A 224 9.10 5.72 -0.65
C CYS A 224 8.98 5.81 -2.17
N ARG A 225 9.99 6.35 -2.87
CA ARG A 225 9.96 6.47 -4.33
C ARG A 225 9.91 5.10 -5.00
N ASP A 226 10.73 4.17 -4.56
CA ASP A 226 10.81 2.81 -5.10
C ASP A 226 9.52 2.01 -4.84
N THR A 227 8.80 2.33 -3.76
CA THR A 227 7.60 1.60 -3.33
C THR A 227 6.31 2.22 -3.86
N PHE A 228 6.20 3.55 -3.86
CA PHE A 228 4.97 4.27 -4.21
C PHE A 228 5.07 5.08 -5.50
N GLY A 229 6.24 5.12 -6.15
CA GLY A 229 6.52 6.04 -7.25
C GLY A 229 6.62 7.50 -6.83
N LEU A 230 6.51 7.81 -5.52
CA LEU A 230 6.37 9.17 -5.00
C LEU A 230 7.34 9.42 -3.82
N PRO A 231 8.00 10.59 -3.75
CA PRO A 231 8.83 10.95 -2.61
C PRO A 231 7.96 11.23 -1.36
N PRO A 232 8.46 10.99 -0.14
CA PRO A 232 7.71 11.24 1.10
C PRO A 232 7.46 12.73 1.34
N SER A 233 8.17 13.63 0.64
CA SER A 233 7.88 15.06 0.64
C SER A 233 6.53 15.40 0.01
N LEU A 234 5.95 14.54 -0.84
CA LEU A 234 4.55 14.67 -1.27
C LEU A 234 3.58 14.28 -0.16
N LEU A 235 4.01 13.48 0.82
CA LEU A 235 3.24 13.21 2.05
C LEU A 235 3.33 14.39 3.04
N SER A 236 3.98 15.50 2.68
CA SER A 236 4.06 16.71 3.49
C SER A 236 3.66 17.98 2.71
N ARG A 237 3.14 18.96 3.46
CA ARG A 237 2.75 20.36 3.14
C ARG A 237 1.86 20.67 1.91
N HIS A 238 1.78 19.85 0.88
CA HIS A 238 0.96 20.11 -0.33
C HIS A 238 -0.27 19.19 -0.44
N ILE A 239 -0.48 18.31 0.53
CA ILE A 239 -1.62 17.40 0.61
C ILE A 239 -2.48 17.77 1.82
N ARG A 240 -3.78 17.98 1.59
CA ARG A 240 -4.75 18.14 2.66
C ARG A 240 -5.09 16.75 3.20
N TRP A 241 -4.69 16.47 4.43
CA TRP A 241 -5.04 15.22 5.10
C TRP A 241 -6.52 15.27 5.49
N ASP A 242 -7.30 14.32 4.99
CA ASP A 242 -8.71 14.16 5.36
C ASP A 242 -8.77 13.40 6.68
N ILE A 243 -8.54 14.13 7.79
CA ILE A 243 -8.62 13.56 9.13
C ILE A 243 -10.09 13.45 9.49
N ASP A 244 -10.66 12.27 9.31
CA ASP A 244 -11.94 11.91 9.92
C ASP A 244 -11.68 11.78 11.43
N THR A 245 -11.84 12.88 12.16
CA THR A 245 -11.67 12.95 13.63
C THR A 245 -12.89 12.43 14.39
N ARG A 246 -13.79 11.68 13.75
CA ARG A 246 -14.98 11.15 14.43
C ARG A 246 -14.84 9.65 14.65
N VAL A 247 -14.50 9.36 15.92
CA VAL A 247 -14.83 8.15 16.68
C VAL A 247 -16.26 7.72 16.38
#